data_AF-H8ILS0-F1
#
_entry.id   AF-H8ILS0-F1
#
_cell.length_a   1.000
_cell.length_b   1.000
_cell.length_c   1.000
_cell.angle_alpha   90.00
_cell.angle_beta   90.00
_cell.angle_gamma   90.00
#
_symmetry.space_group_name_H-M   'P 1'
#
loop_
_entity.id
_entity.type
_entity.pdbx_description
1 polymer ?
#
loop_
_entity_poly.entity_id
_entity_poly.type
_entity_poly.pdbx_seq_one_letter_code
_entity_poly.pdbx_strand_id
1 'polypeptide(L)'
;MIAYIDAHRDQFGVELICRVLRAAIPGFLTSRGYRAARTRPPSDREIRDEQLIADLEAVHRQNYSVYGVKKLLGVWGQEDARGDDTAWLAAGP
;
A
#
# COMPACT_ATOMS: atom_id res chain seq x y z
N MET A 1 -7.23 2.99 12.03
CA MET A 1 -8.61 3.23 12.52
C MET A 1 -9.62 2.23 11.95
N ILE A 2 -9.70 2.04 10.63
CA ILE A 2 -10.60 1.04 10.02
C ILE A 2 -10.30 -0.39 10.54
N ALA A 3 -9.03 -0.79 10.60
CA ALA A 3 -8.61 -2.09 11.15
C ALA A 3 -9.06 -2.31 12.62
N TYR A 4 -9.08 -1.25 13.44
CA TYR A 4 -9.56 -1.34 14.82
C TYR A 4 -11.08 -1.61 14.87
N ILE A 5 -11.84 -0.91 14.02
CA ILE A 5 -13.29 -1.13 13.88
C ILE A 5 -13.54 -2.54 13.36
N ASP A 6 -12.77 -3.03 12.39
CA ASP A 6 -12.93 -4.38 11.84
C ASP A 6 -12.66 -5.48 12.87
N ALA A 7 -11.66 -5.30 13.73
CA ALA A 7 -11.33 -6.27 14.78
C ALA A 7 -12.42 -6.37 15.86
N HIS A 8 -13.16 -5.29 16.11
CA HIS A 8 -14.11 -5.20 17.23
C HIS A 8 -15.59 -5.15 16.79
N ARG A 9 -15.86 -5.13 15.48
CA ARG A 9 -17.22 -5.01 14.93
C ARG A 9 -18.14 -6.13 15.36
N ASP A 10 -17.61 -7.34 15.57
CA ASP A 10 -18.40 -8.52 15.94
C ASP A 10 -18.78 -8.52 17.43
N GLN A 11 -18.07 -7.76 18.27
CA GLN A 11 -18.34 -7.66 19.71
C GLN A 11 -19.25 -6.48 20.06
N PHE A 12 -19.02 -5.31 19.45
CA PHE A 12 -19.71 -4.07 19.83
C PHE A 12 -20.61 -3.49 18.74
N GLY A 13 -20.47 -3.95 17.50
CA GLY A 13 -21.13 -3.34 16.35
C GLY A 13 -20.47 -2.04 15.89
N VAL A 14 -20.47 -1.81 14.58
CA VAL A 14 -19.83 -0.63 13.95
C VAL A 14 -20.43 0.69 14.44
N GLU A 15 -21.76 0.76 14.60
CA GLU A 15 -22.46 1.99 14.99
C GLU A 15 -22.06 2.46 16.39
N LEU A 16 -21.95 1.54 17.36
CA LEU A 16 -21.55 1.86 18.73
C LEU A 16 -20.10 2.35 18.79
N ILE A 17 -19.19 1.63 18.11
CA ILE A 17 -17.77 2.00 18.04
C ILE A 17 -17.62 3.39 17.40
N CYS A 18 -18.25 3.62 16.24
CA CYS A 18 -18.18 4.92 15.57
C CYS A 18 -18.80 6.05 16.42
N ARG A 19 -19.88 5.79 17.16
CA ARG A 19 -20.50 6.78 18.05
C ARG A 19 -19.55 7.18 19.19
N VAL A 20 -18.90 6.21 19.84
CA VAL A 20 -17.98 6.48 20.95
C VAL A 20 -16.71 7.17 20.44
N LEU A 21 -16.10 6.66 19.36
CA LEU A 21 -14.87 7.22 18.82
C LEU A 21 -15.03 8.64 18.30
N ARG A 22 -16.21 8.99 17.76
CA ARG A 22 -16.50 10.35 17.29
C ARG A 22 -16.40 11.40 18.40
N ALA A 23 -16.69 11.04 19.65
CA ALA A 23 -16.57 11.95 20.79
C ALA A 23 -15.11 12.26 21.13
N ALA A 24 -14.20 11.32 20.89
CA ALA A 24 -12.77 11.46 21.19
C ALA A 24 -11.96 11.98 19.99
N ILE A 25 -12.37 11.66 18.77
CA ILE A 25 -11.62 11.93 17.54
C ILE A 25 -12.56 12.63 16.54
N PRO A 26 -12.48 13.96 16.41
CA PRO A 26 -13.22 14.68 15.38
C PRO A 26 -12.73 14.30 13.98
N GLY A 27 -13.66 14.13 13.03
CA GLY A 27 -13.33 13.86 11.62
C GLY A 27 -14.16 12.75 10.97
N PHE A 28 -13.50 11.95 10.12
CA PHE A 28 -14.13 11.00 9.19
C PHE A 28 -14.75 9.74 9.84
N LEU A 29 -14.71 9.62 11.16
CA LEU A 29 -15.23 8.51 11.96
C LEU A 29 -16.76 8.49 11.98
N THR A 30 -17.34 8.13 10.85
CA THR A 30 -18.78 7.89 10.68
C THR A 30 -19.00 6.47 10.19
N SER A 31 -20.15 5.86 10.53
CA SER A 31 -20.52 4.54 10.02
C SER A 31 -20.57 4.53 8.49
N ARG A 32 -21.04 5.63 7.87
CA ARG A 32 -20.98 5.85 6.42
C ARG A 32 -19.54 5.91 5.90
N GLY A 33 -18.66 6.68 6.56
CA GLY A 33 -17.25 6.81 6.21
C GLY A 33 -16.47 5.51 6.35
N TYR A 34 -16.78 4.70 7.37
CA TYR A 34 -16.25 3.35 7.53
C TYR A 34 -16.64 2.45 6.35
N ARG A 35 -17.94 2.43 5.98
CA ARG A 35 -18.41 1.64 4.84
C ARG A 35 -17.73 2.10 3.54
N ALA A 36 -17.67 3.40 3.32
CA ALA A 36 -17.01 3.98 2.15
C ALA A 36 -15.52 3.65 2.09
N ALA A 37 -14.81 3.67 3.23
CA ALA A 37 -13.41 3.29 3.31
C ALA A 37 -13.20 1.79 3.04
N ARG A 38 -14.10 0.92 3.51
CA ARG A 38 -14.03 -0.53 3.26
C ARG A 38 -14.32 -0.94 1.83
N THR A 39 -15.17 -0.19 1.13
CA THR A 39 -15.54 -0.49 -0.27
C THR A 39 -14.68 0.27 -1.27
N ARG A 40 -13.74 1.10 -0.81
CA ARG A 40 -12.93 1.91 -1.70
C ARG A 40 -12.00 0.98 -2.50
N PRO A 41 -12.00 1.05 -3.84
CA PRO A 41 -10.99 0.35 -4.62
C PRO A 41 -9.60 0.92 -4.29
N PRO A 42 -8.54 0.11 -4.40
CA PRO A 42 -7.18 0.58 -4.21
C PRO A 42 -6.91 1.75 -5.16
N SER A 43 -6.19 2.76 -4.66
CA SER A 43 -5.82 3.91 -5.47
C SER A 43 -4.73 3.55 -6.47
N ASP A 44 -4.59 4.30 -7.58
CA ASP A 44 -3.50 4.11 -8.54
C ASP A 44 -2.11 4.15 -7.90
N ARG A 45 -1.97 4.91 -6.80
CA ARG A 45 -0.75 4.94 -6.00
C ARG A 45 -0.54 3.64 -5.24
N GLU A 46 -1.57 3.12 -4.60
CA GLU A 46 -1.52 1.87 -3.83
C GLU A 46 -1.21 0.68 -4.73
N ILE A 47 -1.82 0.62 -5.92
CA ILE A 47 -1.52 -0.39 -6.94
C ILE A 47 -0.05 -0.30 -7.38
N ARG A 48 0.46 0.91 -7.66
CA ARG A 48 1.88 1.10 -8.01
C ARG A 48 2.82 0.76 -6.86
N ASP A 49 2.46 1.14 -5.64
CA ASP A 49 3.27 0.86 -4.45
C ASP A 49 3.34 -0.66 -4.20
N GLU A 50 2.24 -1.41 -4.38
CA GLU A 50 2.25 -2.89 -4.31
C GLU A 50 3.20 -3.52 -5.32
N GLN A 51 3.17 -3.05 -6.58
CA GLN A 51 4.08 -3.50 -7.63
C GLN A 51 5.53 -3.19 -7.27
N LEU A 52 5.80 -1.95 -6.85
CA LEU A 52 7.12 -1.46 -6.49
C LEU A 52 7.71 -2.22 -5.29
N ILE A 53 6.88 -2.53 -4.27
CA ILE A 53 7.32 -3.31 -3.11
C ILE A 53 7.79 -4.69 -3.55
N ALA A 54 7.06 -5.37 -4.44
CA ALA A 54 7.43 -6.69 -4.93
C ALA A 54 8.80 -6.66 -5.66
N ASP A 55 9.02 -5.65 -6.50
CA ASP A 55 10.29 -5.48 -7.22
C ASP A 55 11.44 -5.20 -6.25
N LEU A 56 11.24 -4.28 -5.31
CA LEU A 56 12.24 -3.95 -4.29
C LEU A 56 12.58 -5.15 -3.40
N GLU A 57 11.60 -5.99 -3.04
CA GLU A 57 11.85 -7.23 -2.30
C GLU A 57 12.68 -8.24 -3.09
N ALA A 58 12.45 -8.35 -4.41
CA ALA A 58 13.24 -9.20 -5.29
C ALA A 58 14.71 -8.73 -5.33
N VAL A 59 14.94 -7.44 -5.57
CA VAL A 59 16.28 -6.84 -5.57
C VAL A 59 16.95 -7.00 -4.21
N HIS A 60 16.22 -6.79 -3.12
CA HIS A 60 16.74 -6.94 -1.76
C HIS A 60 17.22 -8.38 -1.50
N ARG A 61 16.42 -9.36 -1.92
CA ARG A 61 16.74 -10.79 -1.77
C ARG A 61 17.94 -11.21 -2.63
N GLN A 62 18.01 -10.74 -3.87
CA GLN A 62 19.15 -10.99 -4.77
C GLN A 62 20.46 -10.41 -4.21
N ASN A 63 20.39 -9.29 -3.48
CA ASN A 63 21.54 -8.65 -2.83
C ASN A 63 21.76 -9.10 -1.38
N TYR A 64 21.46 -10.37 -1.09
CA TYR A 64 21.64 -11.02 0.22
C TYR A 64 20.95 -10.33 1.39
N SER A 65 19.94 -9.49 1.13
CA SER A 65 19.25 -8.70 2.15
C SER A 65 20.15 -7.75 2.95
N VAL A 66 21.30 -7.35 2.39
CA VAL A 66 22.27 -6.46 3.06
C VAL A 66 22.07 -4.99 2.66
N TYR A 67 21.39 -4.74 1.54
CA TYR A 67 21.23 -3.39 1.02
C TYR A 67 20.16 -2.61 1.78
N GLY A 68 20.59 -1.56 2.47
CA GLY A 68 19.67 -0.56 3.02
C GLY A 68 18.98 0.27 1.92
N VAL A 69 17.93 0.99 2.33
CA VAL A 69 16.99 1.72 1.46
C VAL A 69 17.67 2.52 0.33
N LYS A 70 18.69 3.31 0.64
CA LYS A 70 19.36 4.16 -0.35
C LYS A 70 20.04 3.36 -1.47
N LYS A 71 20.68 2.23 -1.13
CA LYS A 71 21.31 1.36 -2.14
C LYS A 71 20.24 0.61 -2.92
N LEU A 72 19.22 0.11 -2.24
CA LEU A 72 18.14 -0.64 -2.87
C LEU A 72 17.43 0.18 -3.95
N LEU A 73 17.03 1.41 -3.63
CA LEU A 73 16.37 2.32 -4.57
C LEU A 73 17.27 2.70 -5.76
N GLY A 74 18.58 2.88 -5.51
CA GLY A 74 19.53 3.17 -6.56
C GLY A 74 19.77 2.00 -7.51
N VAL A 75 19.83 0.78 -6.99
CA VAL A 75 19.99 -0.44 -7.79
C VAL A 75 18.73 -0.72 -8.60
N TRP A 76 17.56 -0.68 -7.95
CA TRP A 76 16.27 -0.84 -8.62
C TRP A 76 16.08 0.17 -9.76
N GLY A 77 16.39 1.46 -9.54
CA GLY A 77 16.26 2.47 -10.61
C GLY A 77 17.20 2.26 -11.80
N GLN A 78 18.36 1.61 -11.61
CA GLN A 78 19.26 1.25 -12.71
C GLN A 78 18.79 0.00 -13.46
N GLU A 79 18.15 -0.94 -12.75
CA GLU A 79 17.55 -2.13 -13.34
C GLU A 79 16.27 -1.80 -14.11
N ASP A 80 15.44 -0.90 -13.60
CA ASP A 80 14.23 -0.38 -14.25
C ASP A 80 14.59 0.33 -15.57
N ALA A 81 15.57 1.23 -15.54
CA ALA A 81 16.09 1.88 -16.75
C ALA A 81 16.65 0.88 -17.78
N ARG A 82 17.38 -0.16 -17.33
CA ARG A 82 17.89 -1.22 -18.20
C ARG A 82 16.77 -2.14 -18.74
N GLY A 83 15.73 -2.36 -17.94
CA GLY A 83 14.53 -3.10 -18.31
C GLY A 83 13.77 -2.39 -19.43
N ASP A 84 13.60 -1.08 -19.32
CA ASP A 84 12.99 -0.25 -20.36
C ASP A 84 13.82 -0.25 -21.65
N ASP A 85 15.16 -0.16 -21.56
CA ASP A 85 16.04 -0.24 -22.72
C ASP A 85 15.95 -1.60 -23.43
N THR A 86 15.86 -2.70 -22.67
CA THR A 86 15.73 -4.06 -23.24
C THR A 86 14.33 -4.34 -23.77
N ALA A 87 13.28 -3.79 -23.15
CA ALA A 87 11.91 -3.85 -23.64
C ALA A 87 11.74 -3.04 -24.95
N TRP A 88 12.36 -1.86 -25.04
CA TRP A 88 12.44 -1.07 -26.27
C TRP A 88 13.17 -1.80 -27.39
N LEU A 89 14.27 -2.51 -27.09
CA LEU A 89 15.01 -3.31 -28.08
C LEU A 89 14.22 -4.56 -28.52
N ALA A 90 13.38 -5.13 -27.66
CA ALA A 90 12.54 -6.28 -27.99
C ALA A 90 11.26 -5.93 -28.76
N ALA A 91 10.75 -4.69 -28.61
CA ALA A 91 9.53 -4.20 -29.24
C ALA A 91 9.80 -3.38 -30.52
N GLY A 92 10.81 -3.76 -31.31
CA GLY A 92 11.35 -3.00 -32.45
C GLY A 92 10.32 -2.37 -33.42
N PRO A 93 10.75 -1.38 -34.21
CA PRO A 93 9.90 -0.47 -35.00
C PRO A 93 9.03 -1.14 -36.07
#